data_AF-A0A522FK22-F1
#
_entry.id   AF-A0A522FK22-F1
#
_cell.length_a   1.000
_cell.length_b   1.000
_cell.length_c   1.000
_cell.angle_alpha   90.00
_cell.angle_beta   90.00
_cell.angle_gamma   90.00
#
_symmetry.space_group_name_H-M   'P 1'
#
loop_
_entity.id
_entity.type
_entity.pdbx_description
1 polymer ?
#
loop_
_entity_poly.entity_id
_entity_poly.type
_entity_poly.pdbx_seq_one_letter_code
_entity_poly.pdbx_strand_id
1 'polypeptide(L)'
;MKSIIQQFTRQSKLREKAEAVAIQSEINNPATESSRRNFLKKAAMGGIALGGFMSLSVEDTIARSTSEVNRSSSPSELKITDMRV
;
A
#
# COMPACT_ATOMS: atom_id res chain seq x y z
N MET A 1 -2.97 1.06 -28.79
CA MET A 1 -2.88 0.13 -27.63
C MET A 1 -2.81 0.85 -26.29
N LYS A 2 -1.94 1.86 -26.09
CA LYS A 2 -1.84 2.59 -24.81
C LYS A 2 -3.16 3.23 -24.32
N SER A 3 -3.97 3.79 -25.22
CA SER A 3 -5.24 4.45 -24.86
C SER A 3 -6.32 3.48 -24.33
N ILE A 4 -6.43 2.30 -24.94
CA ILE A 4 -7.38 1.26 -24.53
C ILE A 4 -7.02 0.72 -23.15
N ILE A 5 -5.73 0.45 -22.92
CA ILE A 5 -5.24 0.01 -21.60
C ILE A 5 -5.55 1.07 -20.54
N GLN A 6 -5.29 2.35 -20.82
CA GLN A 6 -5.61 3.46 -19.90
C GLN A 6 -7.11 3.55 -19.58
N GLN A 7 -7.98 3.27 -20.56
CA GLN A 7 -9.42 3.21 -20.34
C GLN A 7 -9.80 2.05 -19.41
N PHE A 8 -9.23 0.86 -19.62
CA PHE A 8 -9.44 -0.29 -18.73
C PHE A 8 -8.96 -0.01 -17.31
N THR A 9 -7.74 0.52 -17.14
CA THR A 9 -7.22 0.86 -15.80
C THR A 9 -8.09 1.90 -15.11
N ARG A 10 -8.60 2.90 -15.86
CA ARG A 10 -9.50 3.93 -15.31
C ARG A 10 -10.84 3.33 -14.90
N GLN A 11 -11.43 2.46 -15.71
CA GLN A 11 -12.67 1.75 -15.35
C GLN A 11 -12.48 0.86 -14.13
N SER A 12 -11.38 0.10 -14.04
CA SER A 12 -11.08 -0.74 -12.87
C SER A 12 -10.94 0.09 -11.60
N LYS A 13 -10.21 1.20 -11.63
CA LYS A 13 -10.08 2.12 -10.48
C LYS A 13 -11.42 2.72 -10.05
N LEU A 14 -12.30 3.03 -10.99
CA LEU A 14 -13.64 3.56 -10.66
C LEU A 14 -14.51 2.50 -9.98
N ARG A 15 -14.46 1.25 -10.46
CA ARG A 15 -15.17 0.11 -9.85
C ARG A 15 -14.65 -0.18 -8.45
N GLU A 16 -13.33 -0.24 -8.29
CA GLU A 16 -12.68 -0.46 -7.00
C GLU A 16 -13.06 0.62 -5.98
N LYS A 17 -13.11 1.89 -6.38
CA LYS A 17 -13.57 2.99 -5.51
C LYS A 17 -15.04 2.84 -5.10
N ALA A 18 -15.91 2.49 -6.05
CA ALA A 18 -17.34 2.29 -5.75
C ALA A 18 -17.55 1.11 -4.79
N GLU A 19 -16.83 0.01 -4.99
CA GLU A 19 -16.85 -1.16 -4.12
C GLU A 19 -16.31 -0.85 -2.73
N ALA A 20 -15.19 -0.10 -2.63
CA ALA A 20 -14.63 0.33 -1.35
C ALA A 20 -15.62 1.18 -0.54
N VAL A 21 -16.35 2.10 -1.18
CA VAL A 21 -17.38 2.92 -0.53
C VAL A 21 -18.55 2.06 -0.05
N ALA A 22 -19.02 1.12 -0.89
CA ALA A 22 -20.09 0.21 -0.52
C ALA A 22 -19.70 -0.67 0.69
N ILE A 23 -18.50 -1.24 0.67
CA ILE A 23 -17.98 -2.04 1.79
C ILE A 23 -17.82 -1.16 3.03
N GLN A 24 -17.30 0.06 2.93
CA GLN A 24 -17.17 0.97 4.07
C GLN A 24 -18.53 1.29 4.71
N SER A 25 -19.58 1.50 3.90
CA SER A 25 -20.94 1.73 4.41
C SER A 25 -21.50 0.52 5.17
N GLU A 26 -21.20 -0.70 4.70
CA GLU A 26 -21.58 -1.95 5.37
C GLU A 26 -20.78 -2.16 6.66
N ILE A 27 -19.50 -1.80 6.68
CA ILE A 27 -18.65 -1.88 7.88
C ILE A 27 -19.16 -0.94 8.98
N ASN A 28 -19.57 0.27 8.60
CA ASN A 28 -20.04 1.32 9.51
C ASN A 28 -21.47 1.08 10.00
N ASN A 29 -22.23 0.20 9.36
CA ASN A 29 -23.59 -0.11 9.77
C ASN A 29 -23.58 -0.94 11.07
N PRO A 30 -24.19 -0.45 12.17
CA PRO A 30 -24.22 -1.17 13.44
C PRO A 30 -25.09 -2.44 13.40
N ALA A 31 -25.97 -2.60 12.40
CA ALA A 31 -26.80 -3.80 12.22
C ALA A 31 -26.04 -4.99 11.61
N THR A 32 -24.78 -4.81 11.24
CA THR A 32 -23.99 -5.81 10.54
C THR A 32 -23.34 -6.78 11.53
N GLU A 33 -23.70 -8.06 11.45
CA GLU A 33 -23.24 -9.10 12.38
C GLU A 33 -21.70 -9.28 12.35
N SER A 34 -21.08 -9.56 13.50
CA SER A 34 -19.62 -9.74 13.63
C SER A 34 -19.13 -11.15 13.26
N SER A 35 -19.49 -11.65 12.06
CA SER A 35 -19.04 -12.96 11.58
C SER A 35 -17.57 -12.96 11.09
N ARG A 36 -16.90 -14.13 11.09
CA ARG A 36 -15.53 -14.31 10.54
C ARG A 36 -15.40 -13.80 9.10
N ARG A 37 -16.45 -13.96 8.29
CA ARG A 37 -16.50 -13.46 6.91
C ARG A 37 -16.48 -11.94 6.86
N ASN A 38 -17.19 -11.27 7.78
CA ASN A 38 -17.16 -9.82 7.89
C ASN A 38 -15.80 -9.33 8.40
N PHE A 39 -15.13 -10.08 9.29
CA PHE A 39 -13.74 -9.80 9.67
C PHE A 39 -12.79 -9.88 8.48
N LEU A 40 -12.84 -10.96 7.69
CA LEU A 40 -11.98 -11.11 6.51
C LEU A 40 -12.27 -10.06 5.44
N LYS A 41 -13.54 -9.67 5.23
CA LYS A 41 -13.92 -8.60 4.30
C LYS A 41 -13.35 -7.23 4.73
N LYS A 42 -13.41 -6.93 6.04
CA LYS A 42 -12.79 -5.75 6.66
C LYS A 42 -11.25 -5.79 6.56
N ALA A 43 -10.65 -6.93 6.87
CA ALA A 43 -9.22 -7.15 6.82
C ALA A 43 -8.67 -7.12 5.40
N ALA A 44 -9.41 -7.62 4.41
CA ALA A 44 -9.03 -7.58 3.00
C ALA A 44 -9.03 -6.14 2.45
N MET A 45 -9.91 -5.25 2.90
CA MET A 45 -9.77 -3.82 2.60
C MET A 45 -8.45 -3.23 3.14
N GLY A 46 -8.03 -3.64 4.35
CA GLY A 46 -6.71 -3.30 4.89
C GLY A 46 -5.55 -4.04 4.20
N GLY A 47 -5.79 -5.25 3.71
CA GLY A 47 -4.84 -6.10 3.00
C GLY A 47 -4.62 -5.67 1.54
N ILE A 48 -5.60 -5.03 0.90
CA ILE A 48 -5.41 -4.33 -0.38
C ILE A 48 -4.59 -3.07 -0.16
N ALA A 49 -4.75 -2.37 0.97
CA ALA A 49 -3.86 -1.27 1.32
C ALA A 49 -2.42 -1.76 1.53
N LEU A 50 -2.21 -2.85 2.29
CA LEU A 50 -0.89 -3.46 2.48
C LEU A 50 -0.30 -4.03 1.17
N GLY A 51 -1.10 -4.71 0.35
CA GLY A 51 -0.71 -5.17 -0.97
C GLY A 51 -0.42 -4.02 -1.94
N GLY A 52 -1.11 -2.89 -1.78
CA GLY A 52 -0.82 -1.63 -2.46
C GLY A 52 0.52 -1.05 -2.02
N PHE A 53 0.86 -1.12 -0.73
CA PHE A 53 2.20 -0.80 -0.23
C PHE A 53 3.27 -1.75 -0.78
N MET A 54 2.96 -3.02 -1.02
CA MET A 54 3.90 -3.95 -1.69
C MET A 54 4.13 -3.59 -3.17
N SER A 55 3.22 -2.85 -3.80
CA SER A 55 3.37 -2.34 -5.17
C SER A 55 4.09 -0.99 -5.25
N LEU A 56 4.28 -0.31 -4.11
CA LEU A 56 5.24 0.79 -4.03
C LEU A 56 6.63 0.16 -4.11
N SER A 57 7.47 0.71 -4.98
CA SER A 57 8.85 0.27 -5.16
C SER A 57 9.56 0.35 -3.81
N VAL A 58 9.86 -0.81 -3.23
CA VAL A 58 10.77 -0.92 -2.09
C VAL A 58 12.09 -0.23 -2.43
N GLU A 59 12.45 -0.23 -3.72
CA GLU A 59 13.57 0.49 -4.30
C GLU A 59 13.54 2.00 -4.03
N ASP A 60 12.39 2.69 -4.16
CA ASP A 60 12.33 4.14 -3.91
C ASP A 60 12.42 4.46 -2.41
N THR A 61 11.91 3.57 -1.56
CA THR A 61 12.02 3.72 -0.10
C THR A 61 13.46 3.51 0.35
N ILE A 62 14.15 2.50 -0.20
CA ILE A 62 15.57 2.25 0.05
C ILE A 62 16.43 3.38 -0.54
N ALA A 63 16.12 3.86 -1.74
CA ALA A 63 16.83 4.97 -2.36
C ALA A 63 16.67 6.26 -1.54
N ARG A 64 15.48 6.50 -0.98
CA ARG A 64 15.22 7.67 -0.14
C ARG A 64 15.87 7.56 1.24
N SER A 65 15.88 6.38 1.85
CA SER A 65 16.52 6.17 3.16
C SER A 65 18.05 6.17 3.06
N THR A 66 18.61 5.79 1.92
CA THR A 66 20.06 5.78 1.66
C THR A 66 20.57 7.01 0.90
N SER A 67 19.72 8.02 0.65
CA SER A 67 20.07 9.15 -0.22
C SER A 67 21.21 10.03 0.30
N GLU A 68 21.41 10.05 1.62
CA GLU A 68 22.47 10.84 2.27
C GLU A 68 23.75 10.03 2.54
N VAL A 69 23.77 8.75 2.16
CA VAL A 69 24.90 7.85 2.39
C VAL A 69 25.87 7.93 1.20
N ASN A 70 27.07 8.44 1.46
CA ASN A 70 28.15 8.42 0.48
C ASN A 70 28.69 6.99 0.32
N ARG A 71 28.56 6.40 -0.87
CA ARG A 71 29.00 5.01 -1.15
C ARG A 71 30.52 4.84 -1.21
N SER A 72 31.27 5.94 -1.36
CA SER A 72 32.73 5.91 -1.49
C SER A 72 33.48 6.36 -0.23
N SER A 73 32.78 6.67 0.86
CA SER A 73 33.45 7.05 2.12
C SER A 73 33.97 5.83 2.88
N SER A 74 34.95 6.05 3.74
CA SER A 74 35.48 4.99 4.61
C SER A 74 34.39 4.52 5.60
N PRO A 75 34.36 3.22 5.98
CA PRO A 75 33.33 2.67 6.87
C PRO A 75 33.24 3.38 8.24
N SER A 76 34.35 3.97 8.69
CA SER A 76 34.48 4.72 9.95
C SER A 76 33.93 6.15 9.90
N GLU A 77 33.79 6.75 8.71
CA GLU A 77 33.28 8.11 8.52
C GLU A 77 31.77 8.14 8.23
N LEU A 78 31.19 6.98 7.97
CA LEU A 78 29.76 6.84 7.73
C LEU A 78 28.98 7.07 9.02
N LYS A 79 28.20 8.14 9.03
CA LYS A 79 27.28 8.53 10.11
C LYS A 79 26.00 7.68 10.06
N ILE A 80 26.14 6.35 9.95
CA ILE A 80 25.01 5.43 10.11
C ILE A 80 24.72 5.44 11.60
N THR A 81 23.83 6.32 12.04
CA THR A 81 23.26 6.24 13.38
C THR A 81 22.55 4.91 13.50
N ASP A 82 23.26 3.93 14.06
CA ASP A 82 22.88 2.60 14.50
C ASP A 82 21.42 2.20 14.17
N MET A 83 21.19 1.73 12.93
CA MET A 83 19.95 1.03 12.54
C MET A 83 20.07 -0.42 13.02
N ARG A 84 20.18 -0.64 14.33
CA ARG A 84 20.04 -1.98 14.91
C ARG A 84 18.55 -2.25 15.14
N VAL A 85 18.11 -3.41 14.67
CA VAL A 85 16.74 -3.96 14.80
C VAL A 85 16.42 -4.20 16.27
#